data_AF-A0A974Z0Y7-F1
#
_entry.id   AF-A0A974Z0Y7-F1
#
_cell.length_a   1.000
_cell.length_b   1.000
_cell.length_c   1.000
_cell.angle_alpha   90.00
_cell.angle_beta   90.00
_cell.angle_gamma   90.00
#
_symmetry.space_group_name_H-M   'P 1'
#
loop_
_entity.id
_entity.type
_entity.pdbx_description
1 polymer ?
#
loop_
_entity_poly.entity_id
_entity_poly.type
_entity_poly.pdbx_seq_one_letter_code
_entity_poly.pdbx_strand_id
1 'polypeptide(L)'
;MKIIIALDDTDNYTSIGTGELLEEMVAELADKGWFTSEGVTRHQLPIMENIRYTSHNSSMAVCGLSDFSVLREMTDFCENYVRNYAAQGSDPGLCIVVPELLDDKDRLLTYGMRALNQYIEKNEAYGLAERLNGVHLSEHGGEGIGVIGALAGASLRLGGNNGRFIGYFTLGECTETTVQELLAHPKIEEVRHVSGEAITLTDAVKLGERLKTAYLNSKSVLMITGDRSGGYRTLNRQEMKVY
;
A
#
# COMPACT_ATOMS: atom_id res chain seq x y z
N MET A 1 -17.56 -6.91 4.22
CA MET A 1 -17.03 -5.67 4.83
C MET A 1 -15.69 -5.34 4.21
N LYS A 2 -15.23 -4.09 4.30
CA LYS A 2 -13.86 -3.73 3.93
C LYS A 2 -12.90 -4.13 5.06
N ILE A 3 -11.74 -4.64 4.67
CA ILE A 3 -10.63 -4.88 5.58
C ILE A 3 -9.37 -4.33 4.95
N ILE A 4 -8.53 -3.69 5.77
CA ILE A 4 -7.19 -3.28 5.42
C ILE A 4 -6.22 -4.15 6.20
N ILE A 5 -5.25 -4.74 5.50
CA ILE A 5 -4.14 -5.50 6.11
C ILE A 5 -2.85 -4.77 5.74
N ALA A 6 -1.98 -4.53 6.71
CA ALA A 6 -0.69 -3.90 6.49
C ALA A 6 0.43 -4.65 7.20
N LEU A 7 1.57 -4.72 6.52
CA LEU A 7 2.81 -5.31 7.01
C LEU A 7 3.94 -4.29 6.93
N ASP A 8 4.83 -4.33 7.90
CA ASP A 8 6.10 -3.62 7.86
C ASP A 8 7.22 -4.42 8.52
N ASP A 9 8.45 -4.14 8.10
CA ASP A 9 9.69 -4.74 8.62
C ASP A 9 9.68 -6.27 8.70
N THR A 10 9.24 -6.92 7.61
CA THR A 10 9.18 -8.39 7.50
C THR A 10 10.35 -8.97 6.70
N ASP A 11 11.23 -8.13 6.17
CA ASP A 11 12.29 -8.51 5.24
C ASP A 11 13.70 -8.28 5.80
N ASN A 12 14.69 -8.85 5.14
CA ASN A 12 16.09 -8.56 5.33
C ASN A 12 16.84 -8.57 3.98
N TYR A 13 18.16 -8.40 3.99
CA TYR A 13 18.94 -8.29 2.75
C TYR A 13 18.94 -9.54 1.84
N THR A 14 18.48 -10.69 2.35
CA THR A 14 18.52 -11.97 1.62
C THR A 14 17.14 -12.63 1.45
N SER A 15 16.10 -12.11 2.09
CA SER A 15 14.74 -12.63 1.97
C SER A 15 13.99 -11.99 0.79
N ILE A 16 12.80 -12.50 0.50
CA ILE A 16 11.81 -11.73 -0.28
C ILE A 16 11.44 -10.45 0.47
N GLY A 17 10.96 -9.44 -0.27
CA GLY A 17 10.57 -8.16 0.32
C GLY A 17 9.19 -8.20 0.97
N THR A 18 8.90 -7.25 1.87
CA THR A 18 7.60 -7.13 2.56
C THR A 18 6.39 -7.12 1.61
N GLY A 19 6.55 -6.50 0.42
CA GLY A 19 5.46 -6.43 -0.55
C GLY A 19 5.14 -7.78 -1.18
N GLU A 20 6.17 -8.58 -1.46
CA GLU A 20 6.02 -9.93 -2.02
C GLU A 20 5.41 -10.87 -0.98
N LEU A 21 5.87 -10.80 0.28
CA LEU A 21 5.26 -11.55 1.39
C LEU A 21 3.77 -11.24 1.56
N LEU A 22 3.37 -9.96 1.45
CA LEU A 22 1.96 -9.56 1.53
C LEU A 22 1.16 -10.06 0.32
N GLU A 23 1.72 -10.07 -0.90
CA GLU A 23 1.07 -10.63 -2.09
C GLU A 23 0.83 -12.14 -1.94
N GLU A 24 1.82 -12.90 -1.44
CA GLU A 24 1.68 -14.34 -1.19
C GLU A 24 0.63 -14.63 -0.12
N MET A 25 0.66 -13.92 1.01
CA MET A 25 -0.35 -14.05 2.08
C MET A 25 -1.77 -13.76 1.55
N VAL A 26 -1.93 -12.70 0.76
CA VAL A 26 -3.22 -12.31 0.17
C VAL A 26 -3.72 -13.34 -0.83
N ALA A 27 -2.82 -13.95 -1.62
CA ALA A 27 -3.19 -15.03 -2.52
C ALA A 27 -3.74 -16.25 -1.77
N GLU A 28 -3.11 -16.64 -0.65
CA GLU A 28 -3.61 -17.74 0.18
C GLU A 28 -4.96 -17.43 0.85
N LEU A 29 -5.19 -16.18 1.26
CA LEU A 29 -6.50 -15.74 1.75
C LEU A 29 -7.58 -15.79 0.66
N ALA A 30 -7.22 -15.44 -0.59
CA ALA A 30 -8.12 -15.52 -1.73
C ALA A 30 -8.47 -16.97 -2.10
N ASP A 31 -7.49 -17.88 -2.08
CA ASP A 31 -7.69 -19.31 -2.34
C ASP A 31 -8.62 -19.97 -1.31
N LYS A 32 -8.64 -19.46 -0.07
CA LYS A 32 -9.60 -19.86 0.97
C LYS A 32 -11.00 -19.25 0.77
N GLY A 33 -11.16 -18.32 -0.17
CA GLY A 33 -12.37 -17.53 -0.37
C GLY A 33 -12.61 -16.49 0.74
N TRP A 34 -11.59 -16.13 1.52
CA TRP A 34 -11.74 -15.24 2.67
C TRP A 34 -11.52 -13.76 2.33
N PHE A 35 -10.78 -13.47 1.26
CA PHE A 35 -10.40 -12.09 0.93
C PHE A 35 -10.35 -11.85 -0.57
N THR A 36 -11.03 -10.79 -1.04
CA THR A 36 -10.94 -10.29 -2.41
C THR A 36 -10.16 -8.99 -2.42
N SER A 37 -8.93 -9.04 -2.94
CA SER A 37 -7.96 -7.94 -2.91
C SER A 37 -8.24 -6.86 -3.95
N GLU A 38 -8.06 -5.60 -3.56
CA GLU A 38 -8.00 -4.43 -4.46
C GLU A 38 -6.56 -4.14 -4.93
N GLY A 39 -5.58 -4.98 -4.57
CA GLY A 39 -4.17 -4.80 -4.87
C GLY A 39 -3.36 -4.13 -3.75
N VAL A 40 -2.10 -4.55 -3.62
CA VAL A 40 -1.18 -4.08 -2.59
C VAL A 40 -0.59 -2.72 -2.97
N THR A 41 -0.56 -1.79 -2.02
CA THR A 41 0.12 -0.50 -2.11
C THR A 41 1.34 -0.45 -1.21
N ARG A 42 2.38 0.24 -1.70
CA ARG A 42 3.56 0.61 -0.94
C ARG A 42 3.43 2.07 -0.49
N HIS A 43 3.64 2.30 0.80
CA HIS A 43 3.66 3.61 1.43
C HIS A 43 5.09 3.95 1.86
N GLN A 44 5.68 4.97 1.24
CA GLN A 44 7.04 5.38 1.57
C GLN A 44 7.04 6.17 2.89
N LEU A 45 7.72 5.63 3.89
CA LEU A 45 7.92 6.27 5.19
C LEU A 45 9.21 7.11 5.17
N PRO A 46 9.36 8.08 6.10
CA PRO A 46 10.45 9.05 6.09
C PRO A 46 11.81 8.40 6.33
N ILE A 47 12.83 8.93 5.68
CA ILE A 47 14.23 8.56 5.91
C ILE A 47 14.78 9.54 6.95
N MET A 48 15.04 9.06 8.17
CA MET A 48 15.55 9.86 9.29
C MET A 48 16.71 9.12 9.97
N GLU A 49 17.69 9.86 10.50
CA GLU A 49 18.91 9.29 11.13
C GLU A 49 18.60 8.35 12.30
N ASN A 50 17.47 8.56 12.98
CA ASN A 50 17.03 7.77 14.13
C ASN A 50 16.09 6.61 13.77
N ILE A 51 15.88 6.31 12.49
CA ILE A 51 15.06 5.18 12.03
C ILE A 51 15.96 4.14 11.35
N ARG A 52 15.97 2.93 11.89
CA ARG A 52 16.61 1.78 11.24
C ARG A 52 15.69 1.25 10.13
N TYR A 53 16.25 0.91 8.98
CA TYR A 53 15.56 0.27 7.86
C TYR A 53 16.55 -0.56 7.05
N THR A 54 16.06 -1.52 6.26
CA THR A 54 16.89 -2.39 5.41
C THR A 54 17.42 -1.63 4.19
N SER A 55 16.70 -1.68 3.08
CA SER A 55 16.97 -0.92 1.84
C SER A 55 16.04 0.28 1.69
N HIS A 56 14.84 0.18 2.27
CA HIS A 56 13.80 1.18 2.20
C HIS A 56 13.00 1.19 3.50
N ASN A 57 12.69 2.38 4.02
CA ASN A 57 11.68 2.52 5.07
C ASN A 57 10.30 2.59 4.41
N SER A 58 9.57 1.49 4.28
CA SER A 58 8.24 1.53 3.67
C SER A 58 7.35 0.40 4.13
N SER A 59 6.10 0.76 4.43
CA SER A 59 5.04 -0.16 4.80
C SER A 59 4.23 -0.59 3.57
N MET A 60 3.71 -1.81 3.60
CA MET A 60 2.87 -2.39 2.56
C MET A 60 1.47 -2.58 3.11
N ALA A 61 0.45 -2.21 2.34
CA ALA A 61 -0.93 -2.35 2.76
C ALA A 61 -1.82 -2.80 1.60
N VAL A 62 -2.87 -3.54 1.92
CA VAL A 62 -3.89 -4.01 0.98
C VAL A 62 -5.26 -3.71 1.56
N CYS A 63 -6.18 -3.25 0.72
CA CYS A 63 -7.60 -3.20 1.06
C CYS A 63 -8.33 -4.27 0.24
N GLY A 64 -9.38 -4.82 0.81
CA GLY A 64 -10.20 -5.82 0.13
C GLY A 64 -11.50 -6.08 0.84
N LEU A 65 -12.30 -6.96 0.24
CA LEU A 65 -13.58 -7.41 0.78
C LEU A 65 -13.43 -8.77 1.45
N SER A 66 -14.07 -8.92 2.61
CA SER A 66 -14.12 -10.16 3.36
C SER A 66 -15.47 -10.27 4.10
N ASP A 67 -15.84 -11.48 4.48
CA ASP A 67 -17.01 -11.74 5.32
C ASP A 67 -16.68 -11.57 6.81
N PHE A 68 -17.57 -10.93 7.57
CA PHE A 68 -17.35 -10.72 9.00
C PHE A 68 -17.18 -12.04 9.77
N SER A 69 -17.81 -13.12 9.31
CA SER A 69 -17.77 -14.42 9.96
C SER A 69 -16.40 -15.09 9.97
N VAL A 70 -15.48 -14.69 9.07
CA VAL A 70 -14.13 -15.26 9.00
C VAL A 70 -13.05 -14.35 9.60
N LEU A 71 -13.43 -13.19 10.16
CA LEU A 71 -12.48 -12.18 10.62
C LEU A 71 -11.47 -12.72 11.63
N ARG A 72 -11.94 -13.53 12.60
CA ARG A 72 -11.08 -14.09 13.65
C ARG A 72 -10.08 -15.08 13.05
N GLU A 73 -10.58 -16.05 12.30
CA GLU A 73 -9.77 -17.08 11.64
C GLU A 73 -8.77 -16.47 10.65
N MET A 74 -9.17 -15.41 9.96
CA MET A 74 -8.32 -14.66 9.05
C MET A 74 -7.21 -13.91 9.80
N THR A 75 -7.52 -13.24 10.92
CA THR A 75 -6.51 -12.60 11.77
C THR A 75 -5.50 -13.62 12.29
N ASP A 76 -5.99 -14.74 12.84
CA ASP A 76 -5.12 -15.82 13.34
C ASP A 76 -4.24 -16.39 12.21
N PHE A 77 -4.79 -16.52 11.00
CA PHE A 77 -4.03 -16.94 9.83
C PHE A 77 -2.93 -15.93 9.47
N CYS A 78 -3.24 -14.64 9.38
CA CYS A 78 -2.28 -13.59 9.07
C CYS A 78 -1.13 -13.56 10.10
N GLU A 79 -1.44 -13.61 11.39
CA GLU A 79 -0.42 -13.67 12.44
C GLU A 79 0.51 -14.88 12.28
N ASN A 80 -0.08 -16.06 12.05
CA ASN A 80 0.67 -17.30 11.85
C ASN A 80 1.53 -17.24 10.59
N TYR A 81 1.01 -16.65 9.53
CA TYR A 81 1.73 -16.46 8.27
C TYR A 81 2.98 -15.60 8.50
N VAL A 82 2.80 -14.42 9.08
CA VAL A 82 3.92 -13.51 9.37
C VAL A 82 4.95 -14.18 10.27
N ARG A 83 4.53 -14.89 11.32
CA ARG A 83 5.44 -15.59 12.24
C ARG A 83 6.28 -16.67 11.54
N ASN A 84 5.74 -17.33 10.52
CA ASN A 84 6.40 -18.45 9.84
C ASN A 84 7.28 -18.02 8.67
N TYR A 85 6.93 -16.91 8.00
CA TYR A 85 7.53 -16.52 6.73
C TYR A 85 8.30 -15.20 6.77
N ALA A 86 8.11 -14.37 7.81
CA ALA A 86 8.93 -13.18 7.97
C ALA A 86 10.41 -13.55 8.19
N ALA A 87 11.29 -12.69 7.68
CA ALA A 87 12.70 -12.97 7.66
C ALA A 87 13.29 -13.05 9.09
N GLN A 88 14.15 -14.03 9.34
CA GLN A 88 14.82 -14.13 10.64
C GLN A 88 15.60 -12.85 10.95
N GLY A 89 15.39 -12.31 12.15
CA GLY A 89 16.05 -11.10 12.64
C GLY A 89 15.41 -9.78 12.17
N SER A 90 14.28 -9.83 11.46
CA SER A 90 13.44 -8.65 11.20
C SER A 90 12.56 -8.31 12.41
N ASP A 91 11.81 -7.21 12.32
CA ASP A 91 10.92 -6.69 13.35
C ASP A 91 9.44 -6.64 12.91
N PRO A 92 8.81 -7.77 12.48
CA PRO A 92 7.55 -7.75 11.74
C PRO A 92 6.41 -7.13 12.54
N GLY A 93 5.75 -6.15 11.93
CA GLY A 93 4.47 -5.62 12.39
C GLY A 93 3.34 -6.06 11.47
N LEU A 94 2.22 -6.48 12.07
CA LEU A 94 0.95 -6.72 11.38
C LEU A 94 -0.11 -5.77 11.92
N CYS A 95 -0.81 -5.08 11.03
CA CYS A 95 -1.99 -4.30 11.36
C CYS A 95 -3.18 -4.74 10.51
N ILE A 96 -4.32 -4.99 11.14
CA ILE A 96 -5.59 -5.25 10.45
C ILE A 96 -6.62 -4.21 10.93
N VAL A 97 -7.25 -3.53 9.98
CA VAL A 97 -8.26 -2.51 10.26
C VAL A 97 -9.56 -2.88 9.57
N VAL A 98 -10.67 -2.85 10.31
CA VAL A 98 -12.04 -2.95 9.79
C VAL A 98 -12.66 -1.55 9.85
N PRO A 99 -12.64 -0.77 8.76
CA PRO A 99 -13.02 0.65 8.79
C PRO A 99 -14.43 0.91 9.34
N GLU A 100 -15.37 0.00 9.10
CA GLU A 100 -16.75 0.10 9.53
C GLU A 100 -16.92 -0.06 11.06
N LEU A 101 -15.91 -0.58 11.76
CA LEU A 101 -15.91 -0.72 13.21
C LEU A 101 -15.18 0.42 13.94
N LEU A 102 -14.48 1.29 13.20
CA LEU A 102 -13.76 2.42 13.79
C LEU A 102 -14.74 3.42 14.40
N ASP A 103 -14.52 3.74 15.67
CA ASP A 103 -15.25 4.76 16.41
C ASP A 103 -14.68 6.17 16.23
N ASP A 104 -13.36 6.28 16.00
CA ASP A 104 -12.68 7.54 15.68
C ASP A 104 -11.66 7.34 14.54
N LYS A 105 -12.17 7.36 13.30
CA LYS A 105 -11.37 7.21 12.08
C LYS A 105 -10.31 8.32 11.95
N ASP A 106 -10.61 9.54 12.36
CA ASP A 106 -9.72 10.70 12.15
C ASP A 106 -8.45 10.60 12.98
N ARG A 107 -8.51 9.98 14.18
CA ARG A 107 -7.30 9.67 14.96
C ARG A 107 -6.35 8.73 14.24
N LEU A 108 -6.89 7.69 13.61
CA LEU A 108 -6.07 6.76 12.82
C LEU A 108 -5.44 7.50 11.63
N LEU A 109 -6.22 8.28 10.87
CA LEU A 109 -5.70 9.08 9.75
C LEU A 109 -4.61 10.06 10.17
N THR A 110 -4.79 10.72 11.31
CA THR A 110 -3.80 11.65 11.88
C THR A 110 -2.48 10.94 12.20
N TYR A 111 -2.54 9.70 12.68
CA TYR A 111 -1.35 8.87 12.93
C TYR A 111 -0.54 8.62 11.66
N GLY A 112 -1.19 8.16 10.58
CA GLY A 112 -0.50 7.91 9.31
C GLY A 112 0.14 9.17 8.72
N MET A 113 -0.56 10.31 8.78
CA MET A 113 -0.01 11.59 8.30
C MET A 113 1.20 12.07 9.09
N ARG A 114 1.23 11.82 10.41
CA ARG A 114 2.40 12.08 11.25
C ARG A 114 3.55 11.13 10.94
N ALA A 115 3.25 9.85 10.73
CA ALA A 115 4.25 8.83 10.41
C ALA A 115 5.01 9.12 9.11
N LEU A 116 4.44 9.92 8.19
CA LEU A 116 5.13 10.37 6.98
C LEU A 116 6.27 11.38 7.23
N ASN A 117 6.28 12.06 8.38
CA ASN A 117 7.17 13.21 8.61
C ASN A 117 7.85 13.25 9.98
N GLN A 118 7.50 12.32 10.88
CA GLN A 118 7.95 12.35 12.28
C GLN A 118 8.30 10.96 12.76
N TYR A 119 9.22 10.89 13.71
CA TYR A 119 9.46 9.69 14.49
C TYR A 119 8.28 9.46 15.46
N ILE A 120 7.80 8.22 15.53
CA ILE A 120 6.71 7.82 16.42
C ILE A 120 7.22 6.68 17.30
N GLU A 121 6.92 6.76 18.59
CA GLU A 121 7.28 5.70 19.54
C GLU A 121 6.33 4.50 19.45
N LYS A 122 6.86 3.29 19.67
CA LYS A 122 6.09 2.04 19.66
C LYS A 122 4.86 2.08 20.59
N ASN A 123 5.03 2.64 21.79
CA ASN A 123 3.94 2.77 22.77
C ASN A 123 2.80 3.66 22.28
N GLU A 124 3.08 4.63 21.42
CA GLU A 124 2.05 5.47 20.83
C GLU A 124 1.19 4.68 19.83
N ALA A 125 1.83 3.81 19.03
CA ALA A 125 1.14 2.91 18.10
C ALA A 125 0.18 1.97 18.82
N TYR A 126 0.67 1.25 19.83
CA TYR A 126 -0.16 0.35 20.64
C TYR A 126 -1.26 1.09 21.38
N GLY A 127 -0.92 2.20 22.05
CA GLY A 127 -1.91 2.98 22.79
C GLY A 127 -3.03 3.50 21.88
N LEU A 128 -2.73 3.83 20.62
CA LEU A 128 -3.77 4.18 19.65
C LEU A 128 -4.61 2.96 19.25
N ALA A 129 -3.99 1.84 18.89
CA ALA A 129 -4.68 0.63 18.48
C ALA A 129 -5.63 0.10 19.58
N GLU A 130 -5.19 0.11 20.85
CA GLU A 130 -6.01 -0.32 22.00
C GLU A 130 -7.24 0.58 22.25
N ARG A 131 -7.16 1.85 21.85
CA ARG A 131 -8.26 2.82 22.03
C ARG A 131 -9.28 2.78 20.91
N LEU A 132 -8.92 2.26 19.74
CA LEU A 132 -9.79 2.25 18.57
C LEU A 132 -10.44 0.88 18.40
N ASN A 133 -11.75 0.88 18.16
CA ASN A 133 -12.42 -0.35 17.75
C ASN A 133 -12.03 -0.73 16.33
N GLY A 134 -12.00 -2.04 16.04
CA GLY A 134 -11.72 -2.54 14.70
C GLY A 134 -10.26 -2.46 14.27
N VAL A 135 -9.32 -2.17 15.19
CA VAL A 135 -7.89 -2.23 14.93
C VAL A 135 -7.29 -3.43 15.67
N HIS A 136 -6.63 -4.29 14.92
CA HIS A 136 -5.73 -5.31 15.44
C HIS A 136 -4.29 -4.92 15.10
N LEU A 137 -3.40 -4.99 16.08
CA LEU A 137 -1.99 -4.67 15.93
C LEU A 137 -1.15 -5.67 16.72
N SER A 138 -0.19 -6.31 16.06
CA SER A 138 0.63 -7.36 16.65
C SER A 138 2.07 -7.32 16.14
N GLU A 139 3.00 -7.70 17.03
CA GLU A 139 4.42 -7.88 16.73
C GLU A 139 4.77 -9.37 16.58
N HIS A 140 5.67 -9.70 15.65
CA HIS A 140 6.03 -11.10 15.35
C HIS A 140 7.54 -11.34 15.28
N GLY A 141 8.36 -10.45 15.84
CA GLY A 141 9.81 -10.61 15.89
C GLY A 141 10.56 -9.40 16.42
N GLY A 142 11.85 -9.59 16.69
CA GLY A 142 12.78 -8.52 17.10
C GLY A 142 12.38 -7.76 18.36
N GLU A 143 12.62 -6.45 18.35
CA GLU A 143 12.12 -5.42 19.26
C GLU A 143 10.64 -5.05 18.99
N GLY A 144 10.06 -5.56 17.90
CA GLY A 144 8.66 -5.39 17.53
C GLY A 144 8.34 -4.01 16.96
N ILE A 145 9.33 -3.31 16.40
CA ILE A 145 9.18 -1.92 15.96
C ILE A 145 8.37 -1.77 14.66
N GLY A 146 8.23 -2.81 13.84
CA GLY A 146 7.44 -2.77 12.60
C GLY A 146 5.95 -2.44 12.84
N VAL A 147 5.42 -2.59 14.07
CA VAL A 147 4.04 -2.18 14.39
C VAL A 147 3.79 -0.69 14.13
N ILE A 148 4.83 0.15 14.22
CA ILE A 148 4.74 1.58 13.93
C ILE A 148 4.37 1.80 12.46
N GLY A 149 5.13 1.20 11.55
CA GLY A 149 4.88 1.36 10.13
C GLY A 149 3.73 0.50 9.62
N ALA A 150 3.41 -0.64 10.23
CA ALA A 150 2.21 -1.42 9.90
C ALA A 150 0.94 -0.59 10.18
N LEU A 151 0.83 0.05 11.35
CA LEU A 151 -0.29 0.95 11.66
C LEU A 151 -0.32 2.17 10.74
N ALA A 152 0.84 2.73 10.40
CA ALA A 152 0.94 3.84 9.44
C ALA A 152 0.46 3.43 8.05
N GLY A 153 0.89 2.27 7.55
CA GLY A 153 0.46 1.73 6.25
C GLY A 153 -1.04 1.52 6.17
N ALA A 154 -1.64 0.91 7.21
CA ALA A 154 -3.08 0.74 7.29
C ALA A 154 -3.83 2.08 7.28
N SER A 155 -3.33 3.06 8.04
CA SER A 155 -3.86 4.43 8.05
C SER A 155 -3.76 5.12 6.68
N LEU A 156 -2.61 5.01 6.01
CA LEU A 156 -2.38 5.68 4.72
C LEU A 156 -3.22 5.03 3.61
N ARG A 157 -3.37 3.71 3.63
CA ARG A 157 -4.31 2.99 2.75
C ARG A 157 -5.75 3.43 2.99
N LEU A 158 -6.14 3.60 4.26
CA LEU A 158 -7.48 4.08 4.62
C LEU A 158 -7.72 5.54 4.16
N GLY A 159 -6.69 6.37 4.19
CA GLY A 159 -6.76 7.78 3.77
C GLY A 159 -6.87 8.00 2.26
N GLY A 160 -6.49 7.02 1.45
CA GLY A 160 -6.77 7.02 0.02
C GLY A 160 -5.86 7.92 -0.84
N ASN A 161 -4.86 8.58 -0.26
CA ASN A 161 -4.14 9.68 -0.93
C ASN A 161 -2.62 9.59 -0.80
N ASN A 162 -2.09 8.38 -0.58
CA ASN A 162 -0.67 8.15 -0.44
C ASN A 162 -0.32 6.76 -0.95
N GLY A 163 0.86 6.61 -1.52
CA GLY A 163 1.38 5.33 -1.96
C GLY A 163 1.15 5.05 -3.43
N ARG A 164 1.64 3.90 -3.84
CA ARG A 164 1.56 3.40 -5.21
C ARG A 164 1.35 1.91 -5.19
N PHE A 165 0.63 1.39 -6.19
CA PHE A 165 0.47 -0.05 -6.32
C PHE A 165 1.82 -0.71 -6.60
N ILE A 166 2.06 -1.86 -5.96
CA ILE A 166 3.25 -2.66 -6.25
C ILE A 166 3.05 -3.48 -7.53
N GLY A 167 4.13 -4.12 -7.98
CA GLY A 167 4.18 -4.71 -9.32
C GLY A 167 4.24 -3.67 -10.44
N TYR A 168 4.52 -4.14 -11.64
CA TYR A 168 4.42 -3.35 -12.87
C TYR A 168 3.54 -4.12 -13.86
N PHE A 169 2.91 -3.43 -14.79
CA PHE A 169 2.18 -4.05 -15.89
C PHE A 169 2.52 -3.37 -17.21
N THR A 170 2.14 -4.00 -18.32
CA THR A 170 2.34 -3.49 -19.69
C THR A 170 1.04 -3.58 -20.46
N LEU A 171 0.92 -2.82 -21.54
CA LEU A 171 -0.18 -2.92 -22.50
C LEU A 171 0.28 -3.69 -23.76
N GLY A 172 1.04 -4.77 -23.55
CA GLY A 172 1.70 -5.50 -24.64
C GLY A 172 2.87 -4.70 -25.23
N GLU A 173 2.99 -4.74 -26.57
CA GLU A 173 4.04 -4.02 -27.33
C GLU A 173 3.63 -2.57 -27.69
N CYS A 174 2.50 -2.09 -27.17
CA CYS A 174 2.01 -0.75 -27.42
C CYS A 174 2.95 0.31 -26.81
N THR A 175 3.38 1.28 -27.62
CA THR A 175 4.25 2.39 -27.18
C THR A 175 3.51 3.71 -27.02
N GLU A 176 2.31 3.82 -27.59
CA GLU A 176 1.45 5.00 -27.53
C GLU A 176 -0.01 4.58 -27.71
N THR A 177 -0.90 5.15 -26.89
CA THR A 177 -2.32 4.80 -26.83
C THR A 177 -3.13 6.01 -26.36
N THR A 178 -4.45 5.94 -26.46
CA THR A 178 -5.34 7.00 -25.97
C THR A 178 -5.68 6.85 -24.49
N VAL A 179 -6.09 7.95 -23.85
CA VAL A 179 -6.64 7.91 -22.48
C VAL A 179 -7.83 6.94 -22.38
N GLN A 180 -8.68 6.86 -23.40
CA GLN A 180 -9.80 5.91 -23.43
C GLN A 180 -9.34 4.45 -23.33
N GLU A 181 -8.32 4.07 -24.09
CA GLU A 181 -7.76 2.72 -24.07
C GLU A 181 -7.05 2.41 -22.75
N LEU A 182 -6.39 3.41 -22.14
CA LEU A 182 -5.81 3.28 -20.80
C LEU A 182 -6.87 2.96 -19.75
N LEU A 183 -8.01 3.66 -19.79
CA LEU A 183 -9.13 3.44 -18.87
C LEU A 183 -9.85 2.11 -19.09
N ALA A 184 -9.64 1.43 -20.22
CA ALA A 184 -10.16 0.08 -20.43
C ALA A 184 -9.35 -0.99 -19.69
N HIS A 185 -8.15 -0.66 -19.20
CA HIS A 185 -7.31 -1.61 -18.48
C HIS A 185 -7.76 -1.72 -17.00
N PRO A 186 -7.96 -2.94 -16.46
CA PRO A 186 -8.56 -3.14 -15.13
C PRO A 186 -7.73 -2.60 -13.96
N LYS A 187 -6.44 -2.33 -14.17
CA LYS A 187 -5.56 -1.71 -13.17
C LYS A 187 -5.56 -0.19 -13.19
N ILE A 188 -6.29 0.45 -14.10
CA ILE A 188 -6.33 1.91 -14.25
C ILE A 188 -7.77 2.36 -14.05
N GLU A 189 -8.05 2.99 -12.90
CA GLU A 189 -9.37 3.55 -12.60
C GLU A 189 -9.46 5.03 -13.00
N GLU A 190 -8.32 5.70 -13.14
CA GLU A 190 -8.24 7.10 -13.53
C GLU A 190 -6.90 7.37 -14.23
N VAL A 191 -6.90 8.27 -15.20
CA VAL A 191 -5.69 8.88 -15.76
C VAL A 191 -5.68 10.34 -15.33
N ARG A 192 -4.55 10.83 -14.82
CA ARG A 192 -4.44 12.21 -14.32
C ARG A 192 -3.10 12.81 -14.68
N HIS A 193 -3.13 14.06 -15.14
CA HIS A 193 -1.90 14.82 -15.33
C HIS A 193 -1.32 15.32 -13.98
N VAL A 194 0.01 15.32 -13.84
CA VAL A 194 0.69 15.75 -12.60
C VAL A 194 0.40 17.19 -12.17
N SER A 195 0.10 18.09 -13.12
CA SER A 195 -0.27 19.49 -12.85
C SER A 195 -1.75 19.66 -12.47
N GLY A 196 -2.57 18.62 -12.66
CA GLY A 196 -4.03 18.72 -12.56
C GLY A 196 -4.72 19.32 -13.78
N GLU A 197 -4.00 19.56 -14.89
CA GLU A 197 -4.63 20.00 -16.14
C GLU A 197 -5.62 18.97 -16.67
N ALA A 198 -6.63 19.47 -17.38
CA ALA A 198 -7.69 18.65 -17.95
C ALA A 198 -7.15 17.84 -19.14
N ILE A 199 -7.47 16.54 -19.13
CA ILE A 199 -7.15 15.61 -20.22
C ILE A 199 -8.45 15.10 -20.85
N THR A 200 -8.40 14.79 -22.14
CA THR A 200 -9.51 14.26 -22.92
C THR A 200 -9.32 12.77 -23.20
N LEU A 201 -10.41 12.05 -23.47
CA LEU A 201 -10.36 10.62 -23.79
C LEU A 201 -9.55 10.31 -25.06
N THR A 202 -9.42 11.28 -25.97
CA THR A 202 -8.70 11.17 -27.23
C THR A 202 -7.24 11.57 -27.14
N ASP A 203 -6.79 12.08 -26.00
CA ASP A 203 -5.40 12.49 -25.83
C ASP A 203 -4.47 11.27 -25.96
N ALA A 204 -3.44 11.41 -26.80
CA ALA A 204 -2.41 10.39 -26.97
C ALA A 204 -1.39 10.46 -25.82
N VAL A 205 -1.07 9.29 -25.28
CA VAL A 205 -0.14 9.11 -24.18
C VAL A 205 0.95 8.12 -24.61
N LYS A 206 2.20 8.58 -24.60
CA LYS A 206 3.36 7.72 -24.78
C LYS A 206 3.60 6.89 -23.53
N LEU A 207 3.77 5.59 -23.73
CA LEU A 207 3.94 4.63 -22.66
C LEU A 207 5.43 4.36 -22.41
N GLY A 208 5.81 4.33 -21.14
CA GLY A 208 7.08 3.73 -20.73
C GLY A 208 7.02 2.20 -20.82
N GLU A 209 8.18 1.54 -20.76
CA GLU A 209 8.29 0.07 -20.84
C GLU A 209 7.42 -0.66 -19.82
N ARG A 210 7.22 -0.06 -18.65
CA ARG A 210 6.47 -0.64 -17.54
C ARG A 210 5.63 0.43 -16.87
N LEU A 211 4.35 0.15 -16.70
CA LEU A 211 3.36 1.04 -16.10
C LEU A 211 3.19 0.75 -14.61
N LYS A 212 2.88 1.81 -13.87
CA LYS A 212 2.57 1.79 -12.44
C LYS A 212 1.59 2.91 -12.12
N THR A 213 0.70 2.65 -11.18
CA THR A 213 -0.32 3.60 -10.73
C THR A 213 -0.04 4.08 -9.32
N ALA A 214 -0.35 5.34 -9.07
CA ALA A 214 -0.42 5.93 -7.74
C ALA A 214 -1.76 5.59 -7.08
N TYR A 215 -1.80 5.60 -5.76
CA TYR A 215 -3.05 5.45 -5.00
C TYR A 215 -3.52 6.82 -4.51
N LEU A 216 -4.49 7.39 -5.24
CA LEU A 216 -4.98 8.76 -5.05
C LEU A 216 -6.50 8.78 -5.09
N ASN A 217 -7.13 9.56 -4.21
CA ASN A 217 -8.59 9.59 -4.02
C ASN A 217 -9.23 8.18 -3.91
N SER A 218 -8.53 7.26 -3.24
CA SER A 218 -8.92 5.84 -3.10
C SER A 218 -9.04 5.08 -4.42
N LYS A 219 -8.27 5.47 -5.44
CA LYS A 219 -8.24 4.85 -6.76
C LYS A 219 -6.83 4.52 -7.22
N SER A 220 -6.71 3.58 -8.13
CA SER A 220 -5.54 3.32 -8.96
C SER A 220 -5.44 4.33 -10.10
N VAL A 221 -4.59 5.35 -9.93
CA VAL A 221 -4.43 6.47 -10.86
C VAL A 221 -3.14 6.34 -11.66
N LEU A 222 -3.25 6.27 -12.98
CA LEU A 222 -2.10 6.38 -13.87
C LEU A 222 -1.73 7.86 -14.03
N MET A 223 -0.59 8.23 -13.46
CA MET A 223 -0.07 9.59 -13.57
C MET A 223 0.65 9.79 -14.90
N ILE A 224 0.32 10.90 -15.57
CA ILE A 224 0.95 11.33 -16.83
C ILE A 224 1.52 12.74 -16.70
N THR A 225 2.47 13.08 -17.55
CA THR A 225 3.11 14.40 -17.62
C THR A 225 3.30 14.81 -19.09
N GLY A 226 3.62 16.07 -19.35
CA GLY A 226 3.93 16.56 -20.69
C GLY A 226 5.14 15.86 -21.31
N ASP A 227 5.04 15.54 -22.59
CA ASP A 227 6.15 15.03 -23.39
C ASP A 227 6.92 16.17 -24.08
N ARG A 228 8.24 16.02 -24.22
CA ARG A 228 9.10 17.07 -24.82
C ARG A 228 8.78 17.34 -26.28
N SER A 229 8.22 16.37 -26.99
CA SER A 229 7.81 16.53 -28.39
C SER A 229 6.36 17.00 -28.56
N GLY A 230 5.69 17.36 -27.46
CA GLY A 230 4.26 17.64 -27.41
C GLY A 230 3.44 16.40 -27.06
N GLY A 231 2.27 16.63 -26.46
CA GLY A 231 1.39 15.56 -25.94
C GLY A 231 1.78 15.09 -24.53
N TYR A 232 1.39 13.87 -24.19
CA TYR A 232 1.58 13.31 -22.85
C TYR A 232 2.43 12.04 -22.85
N ARG A 233 3.03 11.74 -21.71
CA ARG A 233 3.72 10.48 -21.43
C ARG A 233 3.46 10.00 -20.01
N THR A 234 3.63 8.71 -19.76
CA THR A 234 3.60 8.16 -18.41
C THR A 234 4.83 8.59 -17.59
N LEU A 235 4.69 8.62 -16.27
CA LEU A 235 5.81 8.88 -15.37
C LEU A 235 6.85 7.76 -15.41
N ASN A 236 8.13 8.14 -15.29
CA ASN A 236 9.22 7.19 -15.10
C ASN A 236 9.37 6.77 -13.62
N ARG A 237 10.24 5.79 -13.36
CA ARG A 237 10.48 5.25 -12.00
C ARG A 237 10.88 6.31 -10.97
N GLN A 238 11.65 7.33 -11.35
CA GLN A 238 12.11 8.37 -10.44
C GLN A 238 10.98 9.36 -10.13
N GLU A 239 10.21 9.74 -11.14
CA GLU A 239 9.03 10.61 -10.97
C GLU A 239 7.96 9.95 -10.09
N MET A 240 7.77 8.63 -10.21
CA MET A 240 6.83 7.88 -9.38
C MET A 240 7.18 7.82 -7.89
N LYS A 241 8.40 8.21 -7.47
CA LYS A 241 8.80 8.14 -6.04
C LYS A 241 8.10 9.17 -5.16
N VAL A 242 7.50 10.20 -5.74
CA VAL A 242 6.76 11.23 -4.99
C VAL A 242 5.40 10.74 -4.48
N TYR A 243 4.93 9.59 -5.00
CA TYR A 243 3.71 8.89 -4.60
C TYR A 243 4.04 7.64 -3.79
#